data_AF-A0A849CH88-F1
#
_entry.id   AF-A0A849CH88-F1
#
_cell.length_a   1.000
_cell.length_b   1.000
_cell.length_c   1.000
_cell.angle_alpha   90.00
_cell.angle_beta   90.00
_cell.angle_gamma   90.00
#
_symmetry.space_group_name_H-M   'P 1'
#
loop_
_entity.id
_entity.type
_entity.pdbx_description
1 polymer ?
#
loop_
_entity_poly.entity_id
_entity_poly.type
_entity_poly.pdbx_seq_one_letter_code
_entity_poly.pdbx_strand_id
1 'polypeptide(L)' 'MKFDDGKVETIKLDEASSGSSDVRFIYNDKDVKKFSEKLKKSKKLILEFSFYDFGRFQFNFNVEGLDWGHF' A
#
# COMPACT_ATOMS: atom_id res chain seq x y z
N MET A 1 5.90 -1.99 -3.01
CA MET A 1 4.57 -1.88 -3.66
C MET A 1 4.72 -1.80 -5.17
N LYS A 2 3.74 -2.29 -5.93
CA LYS A 2 3.66 -2.17 -7.39
C LYS A 2 2.20 -1.89 -7.78
N PHE A 3 1.98 -0.89 -8.61
CA PHE A 3 0.69 -0.60 -9.21
C PHE A 3 0.68 -1.12 -10.65
N ASP A 4 -0.35 -1.88 -11.03
CA ASP A 4 -0.49 -2.52 -12.34
C ASP A 4 0.83 -3.20 -12.79
N ASP A 5 1.33 -2.83 -13.98
CA ASP A 5 2.60 -3.27 -14.54
C ASP A 5 3.73 -2.26 -14.37
N GLY A 6 3.55 -1.29 -13.47
CA GLY A 6 4.53 -0.27 -13.14
C GLY A 6 5.79 -0.80 -12.44
N LYS A 7 6.71 0.13 -12.14
CA LYS A 7 7.93 -0.19 -11.39
C LYS A 7 7.61 -0.51 -9.92
N VAL A 8 8.43 -1.36 -9.32
CA VAL A 8 8.39 -1.58 -7.86
C VAL A 8 8.87 -0.31 -7.16
N GLU A 9 8.12 0.12 -6.16
CA GLU A 9 8.39 1.28 -5.32
C GLU A 9 8.46 0.88 -3.86
N THR A 10 9.40 1.48 -3.13
CA THR A 10 9.53 1.33 -1.68
C THR A 10 9.07 2.61 -1.01
N ILE A 11 8.18 2.50 -0.03
CA ILE A 11 7.77 3.58 0.86
C ILE A 11 8.00 3.11 2.30
N LYS A 12 8.32 4.05 3.19
CA LYS A 12 8.39 3.75 4.61
C LYS A 12 6.96 3.75 5.16
N LEU A 13 6.60 2.66 5.85
CA LEU A 13 5.36 2.57 6.60
C LEU A 13 5.67 2.59 8.09
N ASP A 14 4.78 3.19 8.85
CA ASP A 14 4.81 3.17 10.31
C ASP A 14 3.88 2.09 10.86
N GLU A 15 4.23 1.59 12.04
CA GLU A 15 3.44 0.60 12.76
C GLU A 15 2.38 1.28 13.63
N ALA A 16 1.35 0.53 14.01
CA ALA A 16 0.40 1.01 14.99
C ALA A 16 1.11 1.29 16.33
N SER A 17 0.75 2.37 17.02
CA SER A 17 1.29 2.69 18.35
C SER A 17 0.97 1.62 19.40
N SER A 18 -0.02 0.77 19.14
CA SER A 18 -0.36 -0.40 19.96
C SER A 18 0.60 -1.58 19.80
N GLY A 19 1.56 -1.53 18.87
CA GLY A 19 2.47 -2.64 18.55
C GLY A 19 1.84 -3.75 17.73
N SER A 20 0.60 -3.57 17.25
CA SER A 20 -0.05 -4.54 16.35
C SER A 20 0.63 -4.57 14.98
N SER A 21 0.87 -5.79 14.46
CA SER A 21 1.35 -6.03 13.10
C SER A 21 0.25 -5.96 12.03
N ASP A 22 -1.01 -5.86 12.45
CA ASP A 22 -2.17 -6.02 11.57
C ASP A 22 -2.44 -4.76 10.75
N VAL A 23 -1.90 -3.62 11.18
CA VAL A 23 -2.07 -2.32 10.55
C VAL A 23 -0.72 -1.67 10.25
N ARG A 24 -0.62 -1.04 9.09
CA ARG A 24 0.53 -0.24 8.64
C ARG A 24 0.02 1.10 8.13
N PHE A 25 0.74 2.18 8.46
CA PHE A 25 0.35 3.55 8.12
C PHE A 25 1.34 4.19 7.15
N ILE A 26 0.83 4.98 6.21
CA ILE A 26 1.65 5.91 5.42
C ILE A 26 1.68 7.23 6.20
N TYR A 27 2.83 7.60 6.75
CA TYR A 27 2.90 8.67 7.75
C TYR A 27 2.93 10.09 7.16
N ASN A 28 3.61 10.30 6.02
CA ASN A 28 3.80 11.65 5.49
C ASN A 28 2.82 11.99 4.36
N ASP A 29 2.36 13.24 4.34
CA ASP A 29 1.35 13.74 3.40
C ASP A 29 1.75 13.58 1.93
N LYS A 30 3.05 13.70 1.63
CA LYS A 30 3.58 13.55 0.27
C LYS A 30 3.40 12.12 -0.24
N ASP A 31 3.71 11.12 0.58
CA ASP A 31 3.56 9.72 0.24
C ASP A 31 2.09 9.31 0.23
N VAL A 32 1.25 9.84 1.13
CA VAL A 32 -0.21 9.65 1.09
C VAL A 32 -0.76 10.18 -0.22
N LYS A 33 -0.44 11.42 -0.60
CA LYS A 33 -0.90 12.02 -1.85
C LYS A 33 -0.47 11.19 -3.05
N LYS A 34 0.82 10.84 -3.13
CA LYS A 34 1.37 10.03 -4.23
C LYS A 34 0.73 8.65 -4.31
N PHE A 35 0.50 7.99 -3.17
CA PHE A 35 -0.14 6.70 -3.08
C PHE A 35 -1.59 6.78 -3.57
N SER A 36 -2.39 7.71 -3.05
CA SER A 36 -3.79 7.89 -3.43
C SER A 36 -3.96 8.28 -4.89
N GLU A 37 -3.10 9.13 -5.45
CA GLU A 37 -3.12 9.50 -6.87
C GLU A 37 -2.87 8.31 -7.80
N LYS A 38 -2.00 7.38 -7.40
CA LYS A 38 -1.74 6.14 -8.14
C LYS A 38 -2.89 5.16 -7.98
N LEU A 39 -3.35 4.95 -6.75
CA LEU A 39 -4.44 4.04 -6.43
C LEU A 39 -5.72 4.40 -7.21
N LYS A 40 -6.05 5.69 -7.32
CA LYS A 40 -7.18 6.22 -8.11
C LYS A 40 -7.16 5.85 -9.60
N LYS A 41 -5.99 5.57 -10.16
CA LYS A 41 -5.79 5.33 -11.60
C LYS A 41 -5.46 3.88 -11.93
N SER A 42 -5.28 3.05 -10.91
CA SER A 42 -4.79 1.68 -11.07
C SER A 42 -5.95 0.68 -11.07
N LYS A 43 -5.71 -0.50 -11.63
CA LYS A 43 -6.62 -1.64 -11.54
C LYS A 43 -6.13 -2.68 -10.54
N LYS A 44 -4.81 -2.74 -10.33
CA LYS A 44 -4.15 -3.69 -9.45
C LYS A 44 -3.15 -2.99 -8.53
N LEU A 45 -3.12 -3.42 -7.27
CA LEU A 45 -2.07 -3.09 -6.32
C LEU A 45 -1.46 -4.38 -5.76
N ILE A 46 -0.13 -4.47 -5.78
CA ILE A 46 0.64 -5.52 -5.13
C ILE A 46 1.46 -4.89 -4.01
N LEU A 47 1.24 -5.35 -2.78
CA LEU A 47 2.07 -5.01 -1.62
C LEU A 47 2.94 -6.20 -1.25
N GLU A 48 4.20 -5.96 -0.91
CA GLU A 48 5.11 -6.99 -0.41
C GLU A 48 5.58 -6.58 0.98
N PHE A 49 5.45 -7.49 1.95
CA PHE A 49 5.90 -7.30 3.33
C PHE A 49 6.77 -8.45 3.77
N SER A 50 7.79 -8.14 4.58
CA SER A 50 8.60 -9.14 5.27
C SER A 50 8.02 -9.38 6.65
N PHE A 51 7.69 -10.63 6.95
CA PHE A 51 7.29 -11.09 8.27
C PHE A 51 8.45 -11.87 8.89
N TYR A 52 8.78 -11.54 10.14
CA TYR A 52 9.76 -12.30 10.92
C TYR A 52 9.30 -13.77 10.98
N ASP A 53 10.23 -14.71 10.78
CA ASP A 53 10.03 -16.16 10.63
C ASP A 53 9.32 -16.68 9.38
N PHE A 54 8.54 -15.87 8.68
CA PHE A 54 7.75 -16.33 7.53
C PHE A 54 8.29 -15.85 6.16
N GLY A 55 9.18 -14.86 6.15
CA GLY A 55 9.77 -14.34 4.91
C GLY A 55 8.87 -13.29 4.24
N ARG A 56 8.91 -13.22 2.90
CA ARG A 56 8.20 -12.19 2.13
C ARG A 56 6.86 -12.68 1.61
N PHE A 57 5.82 -11.89 1.85
CA PHE A 57 4.47 -12.17 1.39
C PHE A 57 3.96 -11.06 0.49
N GLN A 58 3.25 -11.46 -0.55
CA GLN A 58 2.60 -10.55 -1.47
C GLN A 58 1.09 -10.57 -1.28
N PHE A 59 0.53 -9.37 -1.14
CA PHE A 59 -0.89 -9.12 -1.08
C PHE A 59 -1.31 -8.48 -2.40
N ASN A 60 -2.24 -9.13 -3.10
CA ASN A 60 -2.76 -8.67 -4.38
C ASN A 60 -4.17 -8.13 -4.18
N PHE A 61 -4.37 -6.89 -4.60
CA PHE A 61 -5.66 -6.21 -4.51
C PHE A 61 -6.15 -5.88 -5.92
N ASN A 62 -7.42 -6.19 -6.18
CA ASN A 62 -8.16 -5.56 -7.26
C ASN A 62 -8.65 -4.20 -6.74
N VAL A 63 -8.23 -3.13 -7.40
CA VAL A 63 -8.53 -1.74 -7.03
C VAL A 63 -9.25 -1.02 -8.17
N GLU A 64 -9.68 -1.75 -9.20
CA GLU A 64 -10.48 -1.21 -10.30
C GLU A 64 -11.87 -0.80 -9.80
N GLY A 65 -12.33 0.38 -10.23
CA GLY A 65 -13.69 0.82 -9.97
C GLY A 65 -13.97 1.23 -8.52
N LEU A 66 -12.95 1.45 -7.69
CA LEU A 66 -13.13 2.07 -6.38
C LEU A 66 -13.79 3.45 -6.52
N ASP A 67 -14.78 3.72 -5.67
CA ASP A 67 -15.45 5.03 -5.60
C ASP A 67 -14.64 6.00 -4.73
N TRP A 68 -14.39 7.19 -5.29
CA TRP A 68 -13.57 8.24 -4.69
C TRP A 68 -14.38 9.49 -4.32
N GLY A 69 -15.71 9.47 -4.44
CA GLY A 69 -16.58 10.62 -4.21
C GLY A 69 -16.55 11.19 -2.77
N HIS A 70 -15.92 10.49 -1.83
CA HIS A 70 -15.86 10.84 -0.41
C HIS A 70 -14.44 10.97 0.17
N PHE A 71 -13.41 11.09 -0.69
CA PHE A 71 -12.00 11.08 -0.28
C PHE A 71 -11.34 12.46 -0.29
#